data_AF-A0A2V2EP40-F1
#
_entry.id   AF-A0A2V2EP40-F1
#
_cell.length_a   1.000
_cell.length_b   1.000
_cell.length_c   1.000
_cell.angle_alpha   90.00
_cell.angle_beta   90.00
_cell.angle_gamma   90.00
#
_symmetry.space_group_name_H-M   'P 1'
#
loop_
_entity.id
_entity.type
_entity.pdbx_description
1 polymer ?
#
loop_
_entity_poly.entity_id
_entity_poly.type
_entity_poly.pdbx_seq_one_letter_code
_entity_poly.pdbx_strand_id
1 'polypeptide(L)'
;MAQRKNASNVSNASKQKFRPACTPEARENQLISLAVDLAEKQLREGTASSQVITHYLKLGSTKEKIEKEILEKQKDLIEAKTENLKAAQRIEELYNKALDAMKSYSGHSDEDE
;
A
#
# COMPACT_ATOMS: atom_id res chain seq x y z
N MET A 1 3.01 16.97 -63.29
CA MET A 1 2.47 15.82 -62.55
C MET A 1 3.56 15.32 -61.62
N ALA A 2 3.43 15.53 -60.31
CA ALA A 2 4.31 14.92 -59.30
C ALA A 2 3.45 14.64 -58.07
N GLN A 3 3.39 13.37 -57.67
CA GLN A 3 2.38 12.82 -56.78
C GLN A 3 2.47 13.35 -55.35
N ARG A 4 1.28 13.58 -54.77
CA ARG A 4 1.03 13.78 -53.34
C ARG A 4 1.50 12.55 -52.56
N LYS A 5 2.43 12.71 -51.61
CA LYS A 5 2.73 11.69 -50.60
C LYS A 5 1.60 11.66 -49.57
N ASN A 6 0.73 10.66 -49.68
CA ASN A 6 -0.27 10.30 -48.68
C ASN A 6 0.45 9.80 -47.42
N ALA A 7 0.45 10.60 -46.36
CA ALA A 7 0.84 10.17 -45.02
C ALA A 7 -0.36 9.46 -44.35
N SER A 8 -0.68 8.26 -44.82
CA SER A 8 -1.72 7.42 -44.24
C SER A 8 -1.16 6.04 -43.94
N ASN A 9 -0.35 5.92 -42.88
CA ASN A 9 -0.20 4.67 -42.13
C ASN A 9 0.62 4.89 -40.84
N VAL A 10 -0.04 5.41 -39.80
CA VAL A 10 0.37 5.16 -38.41
C VAL A 10 -0.71 4.28 -37.79
N SER A 11 -0.88 3.09 -38.35
CA SER A 11 -1.90 2.11 -37.97
C SER A 11 -1.24 0.81 -37.51
N ASN A 12 -0.42 0.91 -36.46
CA ASN A 12 -0.20 -0.19 -35.53
C ASN A 12 0.58 0.34 -34.33
N ALA A 13 -0.11 1.05 -33.45
CA ALA A 13 0.31 1.13 -32.06
C ALA A 13 0.28 -0.32 -31.54
N SER A 14 1.43 -0.98 -31.60
CA SER A 14 1.65 -2.32 -31.10
C SER A 14 0.99 -2.42 -29.74
N LYS A 15 0.01 -3.32 -29.59
CA LYS A 15 -0.56 -3.70 -28.29
C LYS A 15 0.62 -3.91 -27.35
N GLN A 16 0.84 -2.95 -26.44
CA GLN A 16 1.98 -2.94 -25.53
C GLN A 16 1.93 -4.27 -24.77
N LYS A 17 2.79 -5.22 -25.16
CA LYS A 17 2.95 -6.47 -24.42
C LYS A 17 3.58 -6.07 -23.10
N PHE A 18 2.75 -5.95 -22.07
CA PHE A 18 3.22 -5.75 -20.71
C PHE A 18 4.27 -6.81 -20.41
N ARG A 19 5.42 -6.37 -19.89
CA ARG A 19 6.44 -7.29 -19.42
C ARG A 19 5.82 -8.12 -18.28
N PRO A 20 6.00 -9.44 -18.28
CA PRO A 20 5.41 -10.28 -17.24
C PRO A 20 5.92 -9.86 -15.86
N ALA A 21 5.02 -9.79 -14.88
CA ALA A 21 5.36 -9.46 -13.50
C ALA A 21 6.31 -10.51 -12.88
N CYS A 22 7.38 -10.03 -12.22
CA CYS A 22 8.36 -10.87 -11.53
C CYS A 22 7.93 -11.30 -10.11
N THR A 23 6.92 -10.65 -9.53
CA THR A 23 6.41 -10.92 -8.17
C THR A 23 4.90 -11.14 -8.20
N PRO A 24 4.32 -11.92 -7.26
CA PRO A 24 2.86 -12.09 -7.15
C PRO A 24 2.10 -10.76 -7.03
N GLU A 25 2.56 -9.85 -6.17
CA GLU A 25 1.94 -8.53 -5.97
C GLU A 25 1.93 -7.68 -7.25
N ALA A 26 3.06 -7.60 -7.96
CA ALA A 26 3.11 -6.92 -9.26
C ALA A 26 2.16 -7.55 -10.29
N ARG A 27 1.88 -8.85 -10.21
CA ARG A 27 0.91 -9.51 -11.10
C ARG A 27 -0.51 -9.09 -10.76
N GLU A 28 -0.85 -9.00 -9.49
CA GLU A 28 -2.16 -8.49 -9.05
C GLU A 28 -2.37 -7.06 -9.53
N ASN A 29 -1.37 -6.20 -9.37
CA ASN A 29 -1.42 -4.82 -9.85
C ASN A 29 -1.59 -4.72 -11.37
N GLN A 30 -0.97 -5.62 -12.14
CA GLN A 30 -1.19 -5.70 -13.59
C GLN A 30 -2.64 -6.06 -13.93
N LEU A 31 -3.22 -7.04 -13.23
CA LEU A 31 -4.61 -7.44 -13.44
C LEU A 31 -5.59 -6.31 -13.06
N ILE A 32 -5.31 -5.60 -11.97
CA ILE A 32 -6.10 -4.44 -11.55
C ILE A 32 -6.04 -3.35 -12.62
N SER A 33 -4.86 -3.02 -13.14
CA SER A 33 -4.71 -2.03 -14.22
C SER A 33 -5.55 -2.39 -15.44
N LEU A 34 -5.48 -3.64 -15.89
CA LEU A 34 -6.26 -4.12 -17.04
C LEU A 34 -7.77 -4.05 -16.78
N ALA A 35 -8.21 -4.34 -15.56
CA ALA A 35 -9.61 -4.24 -15.17
C ALA A 35 -10.10 -2.78 -15.19
N VAL A 36 -9.27 -1.84 -14.74
CA VAL A 36 -9.57 -0.40 -14.77
C VAL A 36 -9.67 0.11 -16.20
N ASP A 37 -8.72 -0.23 -17.07
CA ASP A 37 -8.73 0.16 -18.49
C ASP A 37 -9.99 -0.35 -19.20
N LEU A 38 -10.39 -1.58 -18.92
CA LEU A 38 -11.61 -2.19 -19.46
C LEU A 38 -12.85 -1.46 -18.95
N ALA A 39 -12.92 -1.17 -17.66
CA ALA A 39 -14.05 -0.45 -17.07
C ALA A 39 -14.15 0.97 -17.62
N GLU A 40 -13.03 1.68 -17.81
CA GLU A 40 -13.00 3.00 -18.43
C GLU A 40 -13.57 2.96 -19.85
N LYS A 41 -13.14 1.97 -20.64
CA LYS A 41 -13.66 1.77 -21.99
C LYS A 41 -15.17 1.51 -21.98
N GLN A 42 -15.65 0.63 -21.11
CA GLN A 42 -17.08 0.31 -20.98
C GLN A 42 -17.91 1.53 -20.55
N LEU A 43 -17.39 2.37 -19.66
CA LEU A 43 -18.06 3.59 -19.22
C LEU A 43 -18.16 4.62 -20.36
N ARG A 44 -17.10 4.78 -21.16
CA ARG A 44 -17.09 5.68 -22.32
C ARG A 44 -18.04 5.21 -23.43
N GLU A 45 -18.09 3.91 -23.67
CA GLU A 45 -18.95 3.29 -24.68
C GLU A 45 -20.40 3.13 -24.21
N GLY A 46 -20.70 3.39 -22.93
CA GLY A 46 -22.04 3.22 -22.35
C GLY A 46 -22.48 1.77 -22.17
N THR A 47 -21.54 0.82 -22.25
CA THR A 47 -21.79 -0.63 -22.13
C THR A 47 -21.45 -1.18 -20.74
N ALA A 48 -21.11 -0.29 -19.80
CA ALA A 48 -20.77 -0.66 -18.43
C ALA A 48 -21.95 -1.33 -17.71
N SER A 49 -21.66 -2.44 -17.03
CA SER A 49 -22.60 -3.08 -16.13
C SER A 49 -22.92 -2.19 -14.93
N SER A 50 -24.12 -2.33 -14.37
CA SER A 50 -24.56 -1.63 -13.15
C SER A 50 -23.61 -1.81 -11.98
N GLN A 51 -22.95 -2.97 -11.87
CA GLN A 51 -21.96 -3.23 -10.83
C GLN A 51 -20.70 -2.38 -10.99
N VAL A 52 -20.21 -2.20 -12.22
CA VAL A 52 -19.04 -1.37 -12.53
C VAL A 52 -19.35 0.09 -12.18
N ILE A 53 -20.51 0.58 -12.65
CA ILE A 53 -20.96 1.96 -12.37
C ILE A 53 -21.08 2.19 -10.86
N THR A 54 -21.72 1.26 -10.14
CA THR A 54 -21.90 1.37 -8.68
C THR A 54 -20.57 1.36 -7.94
N HIS A 55 -19.61 0.53 -8.36
CA HIS A 55 -18.28 0.47 -7.74
C HIS A 55 -17.56 1.82 -7.83
N TYR A 56 -17.52 2.44 -9.01
CA TYR A 56 -16.87 3.75 -9.18
C TYR A 56 -17.63 4.89 -8.50
N LEU A 57 -18.97 4.85 -8.46
CA LEU A 57 -19.76 5.83 -7.71
C LEU A 57 -19.49 5.74 -6.20
N LYS A 58 -19.38 4.53 -5.65
CA LYS A 58 -18.99 4.32 -4.25
C LYS A 58 -17.60 4.86 -3.98
N LEU A 59 -16.64 4.58 -4.86
CA LEU A 59 -15.25 5.02 -4.73
C LEU A 59 -15.11 6.55 -4.73
N GLY A 60 -15.98 7.26 -5.48
CA GLY A 60 -16.04 8.72 -5.48
C GLY A 60 -16.85 9.33 -4.32
N SER A 61 -17.59 8.53 -3.57
CA SER A 61 -18.48 9.01 -2.50
C SER A 61 -17.70 9.63 -1.34
N THR A 62 -18.32 10.59 -0.66
CA THR A 62 -17.75 11.22 0.55
C THR A 62 -17.54 10.19 1.68
N LYS A 63 -18.39 9.17 1.74
CA LYS A 63 -18.29 8.07 2.69
C LYS A 63 -16.96 7.33 2.57
N GLU A 64 -16.59 6.92 1.36
CA GLU A 64 -15.35 6.17 1.13
C GLU A 64 -14.10 6.99 1.48
N LYS A 65 -14.13 8.31 1.20
CA LYS A 65 -13.04 9.23 1.55
C LYS A 65 -12.85 9.32 3.07
N ILE A 66 -13.95 9.45 3.81
CA ILE A 66 -13.93 9.52 5.27
C ILE A 66 -13.51 8.17 5.87
N GLU A 67 -14.01 7.05 5.33
CA GLU A 67 -13.60 5.71 5.77
C GLU A 67 -12.11 5.49 5.55
N LYS A 68 -11.55 5.90 4.41
CA LYS A 68 -10.12 5.85 4.16
C LYS A 68 -9.32 6.69 5.16
N GLU A 69 -9.75 7.91 5.44
CA GLU A 69 -9.09 8.78 6.43
C GLU A 69 -9.14 8.19 7.85
N ILE A 70 -10.27 7.57 8.23
CA ILE A 70 -10.39 6.87 9.51
C ILE A 70 -9.43 5.69 9.58
N LEU A 71 -9.33 4.89 8.51
CA LEU A 71 -8.40 3.76 8.44
C LEU A 71 -6.94 4.21 8.54
N GLU A 72 -6.58 5.33 7.89
CA GLU A 72 -5.24 5.94 8.01
C GLU A 72 -4.97 6.35 9.47
N LYS A 73 -5.88 7.08 10.11
CA LYS A 73 -5.72 7.46 11.53
C LYS A 73 -5.68 6.26 12.48
N GLN A 74 -6.42 5.20 12.18
CA GLN A 74 -6.38 3.96 12.96
C GLN A 74 -5.02 3.26 12.82
N LYS A 75 -4.45 3.24 11.61
CA LYS A 75 -3.10 2.72 11.38
C LYS A 75 -2.08 3.51 12.21
N ASP A 76 -2.11 4.85 12.14
CA ASP A 76 -1.20 5.71 12.90
C ASP A 76 -1.33 5.50 14.42
N LEU A 77 -2.57 5.33 14.90
CA LEU A 77 -2.84 5.05 16.31
C LEU A 77 -2.27 3.69 16.73
N ILE A 78 -2.38 2.67 15.88
CA ILE A 78 -1.82 1.34 16.14
C ILE A 78 -0.30 1.40 16.16
N GLU A 79 0.31 2.14 15.23
CA GLU A 79 1.76 2.37 15.20
C GLU A 79 2.24 3.08 16.47
N ALA A 80 1.60 4.19 16.86
CA ALA A 80 1.94 4.91 18.09
C ALA A 80 1.77 4.04 19.35
N LYS A 81 0.72 3.21 19.42
CA LYS A 81 0.54 2.25 20.53
C LYS A 81 1.65 1.20 20.53
N THR A 82 2.03 0.69 19.37
CA THR A 82 3.11 -0.30 19.23
C THR A 82 4.44 0.28 19.68
N GLU A 83 4.73 1.53 19.31
CA GLU A 83 5.93 2.24 19.74
C GLU A 83 5.94 2.51 21.25
N ASN A 84 4.81 2.89 21.83
CA ASN A 84 4.68 3.11 23.26
C ASN A 84 4.94 1.81 24.05
N LEU A 85 4.36 0.69 23.61
CA LEU A 85 4.62 -0.63 24.22
C LEU A 85 6.09 -1.03 24.13
N LYS A 86 6.74 -0.80 22.97
CA LYS A 86 8.19 -1.02 22.81
C LYS A 86 9.03 -0.07 23.65
N ALA A 87 8.58 1.16 23.87
CA ALA A 87 9.27 2.12 24.74
C ALA A 87 9.17 1.68 26.21
N ALA A 88 8.00 1.23 26.66
CA ALA A 88 7.81 0.69 28.00
C ALA A 88 8.72 -0.53 28.26
N GLN A 89 8.80 -1.48 27.32
CA GLN A 89 9.71 -2.63 27.41
C GLN A 89 11.18 -2.19 27.49
N ARG A 90 11.62 -1.25 26.65
CA ARG A 90 12.99 -0.72 26.69
C ARG A 90 13.31 -0.02 28.01
N ILE A 91 12.35 0.71 28.58
CA ILE A 91 12.52 1.37 29.88
C ILE A 91 12.66 0.33 30.99
N GLU A 92 11.83 -0.72 30.99
CA GLU A 92 11.92 -1.83 31.93
C GLU A 92 13.29 -2.53 31.85
N GLU A 93 13.78 -2.82 30.64
CA GLU A 93 15.12 -3.38 30.42
C GLU A 93 16.23 -2.47 30.95
N LEU A 94 16.12 -1.15 30.75
CA LEU A 94 17.09 -0.18 31.26
C LEU A 94 17.07 -0.11 32.79
N TYR A 95 15.90 -0.15 33.42
CA TYR A 95 15.77 -0.19 34.88
C TYR A 95 16.39 -1.47 35.46
N ASN A 96 16.12 -2.63 34.86
CA ASN A 96 16.73 -3.89 35.28
C ASN A 96 18.25 -3.84 35.17
N LYS A 97 18.79 -3.38 34.03
CA LYS A 97 20.23 -3.21 33.84
C LYS A 97 20.86 -2.23 34.84
N ALA A 98 20.17 -1.13 35.17
CA ALA A 98 20.65 -0.17 36.15
C ALA A 98 20.67 -0.76 37.57
N LEU A 99 19.62 -1.49 37.96
CA LEU A 99 19.55 -2.19 39.24
C LEU A 99 20.65 -3.24 39.36
N ASP A 100 20.88 -4.05 38.32
CA ASP A 100 21.94 -5.05 38.29
C ASP A 100 23.32 -4.40 38.41
N ALA A 101 23.58 -3.33 37.65
CA ALA A 101 24.84 -2.58 37.74
C ALA A 101 25.07 -1.98 39.14
N MET A 102 24.01 -1.49 39.79
CA MET A 102 24.08 -0.98 41.17
C MET A 102 24.36 -2.08 42.19
N LYS A 103 23.75 -3.27 42.04
CA LYS A 103 24.02 -4.44 42.88
C LYS A 103 25.47 -4.92 42.74
N SER A 104 25.97 -5.02 41.51
CA SER A 104 27.36 -5.38 41.24
C SER A 104 28.34 -4.36 41.81
N TYR A 105 27.99 -3.06 41.79
CA TYR A 105 28.84 -2.01 42.35
C TYR A 105 28.78 -1.93 43.88
N SER A 106 27.65 -2.28 44.52
CA SER A 106 27.50 -2.25 45.98
C SER A 106 28.23 -3.39 46.71
N GLY A 107 29.05 -4.18 46.01
CA GLY A 107 29.84 -5.25 46.59
C GLY A 107 29.02 -6.46 47.04
N HIS A 108 27.77 -6.58 46.59
CA HIS A 108 27.00 -7.82 46.75
C HIS A 108 27.41 -8.76 45.62
N SER A 109 28.61 -9.33 45.74
CA SER A 109 28.91 -10.58 45.08
C SER A 109 27.98 -11.60 45.71
N ASP A 110 27.02 -12.11 44.94
CA ASP A 110 26.41 -13.40 45.22
C ASP A 110 27.54 -14.46 45.07
N GLU A 111 28.45 -14.48 46.03
CA GLU A 111 29.18 -15.68 46.40
C GLU A 111 28.24 -16.44 47.31
N ASP A 112 27.37 -17.27 46.72
CA ASP A 112 26.81 -18.48 47.34
C ASP A 112 26.06 -19.27 46.23
N GLU A 113 26.75 -20.30 45.74
CA GLU A 113 26.32 -21.50 44.94
C GLU A 113 25.72 -21.35 43.52
#